data_AF-A0A644ZPL5-F1
#
_entry.id   AF-A0A644ZPL5-F1
#
_cell.length_a   1.000
_cell.length_b   1.000
_cell.length_c   1.000
_cell.angle_alpha   90.00
_cell.angle_beta   90.00
_cell.angle_gamma   90.00
#
_symmetry.space_group_name_H-M   'P 1'
#
loop_
_entity.id
_entity.type
_entity.pdbx_description
1 polymer ?
#
loop_
_entity_poly.entity_id
_entity_poly.type
_entity_poly.pdbx_seq_one_letter_code
_entity_poly.pdbx_strand_id
1 'polypeptide(L)'
;MKKTRNLIIGIVVLFIAAAGCKENPTEQKVNTIDSTPIFDKHSNWIMLTTNPIDSSYRKTTKFALDGDTMFHGKTYMKIFRDGIFYAGLRETKEHKIYVYFPDDPIADELLTYDFDWYKGKALKYQMRFADYQDTIGWPYCVIAKIDSIKLLDNKYYKCLKDTNEEMFCVQGIGDLKDFFHINVLCYPKNGDQRTLLRFYKGEQLIYSNPKYTE
;
A
#
# COMPACT_ATOMS: atom_id res chain seq x y z
N MET A 1 -55.86 -26.03 -67.69
CA MET A 1 -55.20 -26.97 -66.75
C MET A 1 -54.37 -27.98 -67.51
N LYS A 2 -53.04 -27.77 -67.59
CA LYS A 2 -51.97 -28.78 -67.70
C LYS A 2 -50.62 -28.03 -67.70
N LYS A 3 -49.67 -28.65 -67.00
CA LYS A 3 -48.21 -28.44 -66.82
C LYS A 3 -47.52 -27.53 -67.86
N THR A 4 -46.45 -26.80 -67.55
CA THR A 4 -45.14 -27.38 -67.18
C THR A 4 -44.21 -26.37 -66.50
N ARG A 5 -43.43 -26.89 -65.56
CA ARG A 5 -42.46 -26.22 -64.70
C ARG A 5 -41.17 -25.88 -65.46
N ASN A 6 -40.57 -24.75 -65.10
CA ASN A 6 -39.19 -24.40 -65.43
C ASN A 6 -38.19 -25.26 -64.64
N LEU A 7 -37.14 -25.67 -65.34
CA LEU A 7 -35.94 -26.37 -64.90
C LEU A 7 -34.80 -25.34 -64.71
N ILE A 8 -33.75 -25.75 -63.96
CA ILE A 8 -32.36 -25.26 -63.81
C ILE A 8 -32.09 -25.14 -62.29
N ILE A 9 -31.61 -26.16 -61.59
CA ILE A 9 -30.25 -26.76 -61.52
C ILE A 9 -29.15 -25.74 -61.18
N GLY A 10 -28.61 -25.85 -59.97
CA GLY A 10 -27.38 -25.21 -59.53
C GLY A 10 -26.98 -25.75 -58.15
N ILE A 11 -26.17 -26.81 -58.13
CA ILE A 11 -25.51 -27.35 -56.93
C ILE A 11 -24.24 -26.52 -56.68
N VAL A 12 -24.07 -26.00 -55.46
CA VAL A 12 -22.75 -25.67 -54.90
C VAL A 12 -22.74 -26.12 -53.44
N VAL A 13 -21.86 -27.08 -53.15
CA VAL A 13 -21.44 -27.49 -51.81
C VAL A 13 -20.15 -26.73 -51.50
N LEU A 14 -20.03 -26.08 -50.35
CA LEU A 14 -18.71 -25.76 -49.78
C LEU A 14 -18.74 -25.69 -48.24
N PHE A 15 -17.57 -25.99 -47.67
CA PHE A 15 -17.25 -26.49 -46.35
C PHE A 15 -17.24 -25.46 -45.19
N ILE A 16 -17.37 -26.05 -44.00
CA ILE A 16 -17.08 -25.64 -42.61
C ILE A 16 -16.06 -24.48 -42.45
N ALA A 17 -16.39 -23.51 -41.59
CA ALA A 17 -15.41 -22.77 -40.79
C ALA A 17 -15.97 -22.53 -39.38
N ALA A 18 -15.27 -23.06 -38.37
CA ALA A 18 -15.49 -22.80 -36.96
C ALA A 18 -15.12 -21.34 -36.65
N ALA A 19 -16.09 -20.55 -36.19
CA ALA A 19 -15.84 -19.22 -35.66
C ALA A 19 -15.82 -19.28 -34.13
N GLY A 20 -14.61 -19.16 -33.57
CA GLY A 20 -14.42 -18.87 -32.17
C GLY A 20 -14.82 -17.42 -31.84
N CYS A 21 -15.37 -17.23 -30.64
CA CYS A 21 -15.39 -15.97 -29.90
C CYS A 21 -15.23 -16.36 -28.43
N LYS A 22 -13.99 -16.37 -27.93
CA LYS A 22 -13.39 -15.29 -27.12
C LYS A 22 -14.19 -14.97 -25.87
N GLU A 23 -13.65 -15.44 -24.76
CA GLU A 23 -13.94 -15.06 -23.38
C GLU A 23 -13.94 -13.54 -23.21
N ASN A 24 -14.82 -13.05 -22.35
CA ASN A 24 -14.53 -11.88 -21.54
C ASN A 24 -14.85 -12.26 -20.08
N PRO A 25 -13.84 -12.43 -19.20
CA PRO A 25 -14.08 -12.55 -17.78
C PRO A 25 -14.58 -11.20 -17.26
N THR A 26 -15.66 -11.27 -16.49
CA THR A 26 -16.32 -10.18 -15.77
C THR A 26 -15.28 -9.29 -15.07
N GLU A 27 -15.13 -8.05 -15.54
CA GLU A 27 -14.51 -6.99 -14.76
C GLU A 27 -15.26 -6.87 -13.43
N GLN A 28 -14.67 -7.39 -12.35
CA GLN A 28 -15.09 -7.02 -11.02
C GLN A 28 -14.83 -5.52 -10.86
N LYS A 29 -15.92 -4.75 -10.84
CA LYS A 29 -15.91 -3.36 -10.37
C LYS A 29 -15.24 -3.33 -9.00
N VAL A 30 -14.02 -2.81 -8.96
CA VAL A 30 -13.34 -2.42 -7.73
C VAL A 30 -14.20 -1.31 -7.12
N ASN A 31 -14.99 -1.67 -6.11
CA ASN A 31 -15.81 -0.70 -5.39
C ASN A 31 -14.91 0.38 -4.78
N THR A 32 -15.41 1.61 -4.95
CA THR A 32 -14.93 2.88 -4.41
C THR A 32 -14.35 2.77 -3.01
N ILE A 33 -13.22 3.46 -2.80
CA ILE A 33 -12.57 3.63 -1.50
C ILE A 33 -13.63 4.12 -0.51
N ASP A 34 -13.91 3.28 0.48
CA ASP A 34 -14.72 3.58 1.65
C ASP A 34 -14.19 4.89 2.27
N SER A 35 -15.03 5.90 2.47
CA SER A 35 -14.64 7.23 2.99
C SER A 35 -14.17 7.21 4.46
N THR A 36 -13.93 6.01 4.99
CA THR A 36 -13.46 5.78 6.34
C THR A 36 -11.97 6.12 6.41
N PRO A 37 -11.53 6.89 7.42
CA PRO A 37 -10.10 7.16 7.64
C PRO A 37 -9.31 5.87 7.66
N ILE A 38 -8.13 5.87 7.07
CA ILE A 38 -7.22 4.72 7.09
C ILE A 38 -6.87 4.40 8.53
N PHE A 39 -6.40 5.41 9.27
CA PHE A 39 -6.03 5.30 10.66
C PHE A 39 -7.21 5.69 11.56
N ASP A 40 -7.50 4.84 12.53
CA ASP A 40 -8.33 5.21 13.68
C ASP A 40 -7.43 5.88 14.73
N LYS A 41 -7.98 6.79 15.54
CA LYS A 41 -7.28 7.44 16.67
C LYS A 41 -6.75 6.45 17.71
N HIS A 42 -7.15 5.18 17.64
CA HIS A 42 -6.67 4.08 18.49
C HIS A 42 -5.90 3.00 17.69
N SER A 43 -5.54 3.28 16.43
CA SER A 43 -4.66 2.39 15.66
C SER A 43 -3.32 2.21 16.34
N ASN A 44 -2.81 0.99 16.29
CA ASN A 44 -1.49 0.64 16.84
C ASN A 44 -0.81 -0.42 15.97
N TRP A 45 0.51 -0.46 16.02
CA TRP A 45 1.29 -1.39 15.23
C TRP A 45 2.59 -1.79 15.91
N ILE A 46 3.11 -2.92 15.46
CA ILE A 46 4.30 -3.53 16.02
C ILE A 46 5.30 -3.75 14.90
N MET A 47 6.51 -3.21 15.06
CA MET A 47 7.63 -3.39 14.15
C MET A 47 8.67 -4.31 14.77
N LEU A 48 9.14 -5.31 14.03
CA LEU A 48 10.36 -6.04 14.33
C LEU A 48 11.52 -5.35 13.64
N THR A 49 12.61 -5.17 14.36
CA THR A 49 13.92 -4.83 13.82
C THR A 49 14.85 -6.01 14.02
N THR A 50 15.49 -6.47 12.96
CA THR A 50 16.53 -7.51 12.97
C THR A 50 17.82 -6.96 12.39
N ASN A 51 18.94 -7.62 12.65
CA ASN A 51 20.20 -7.26 12.03
C ASN A 51 20.79 -8.48 11.27
N PRO A 52 21.12 -8.37 9.99
CA PRO A 52 21.70 -9.48 9.23
C PRO A 52 23.16 -9.77 9.62
N ILE A 53 23.87 -8.79 10.20
CA ILE A 53 25.24 -8.93 10.72
C ILE A 53 25.21 -9.59 12.11
N ASP A 54 24.27 -9.19 12.96
CA ASP A 54 24.01 -9.81 14.27
C ASP A 54 22.67 -10.55 14.26
N SER A 55 22.72 -11.85 13.94
CA SER A 55 21.53 -12.71 13.87
C SER A 55 20.79 -12.89 15.20
N SER A 56 21.42 -12.55 16.33
CA SER A 56 20.80 -12.56 17.65
C SER A 56 19.99 -11.29 17.93
N TYR A 57 20.29 -10.20 17.24
CA TYR A 57 19.62 -8.93 17.44
C TYR A 57 18.18 -8.98 16.92
N ARG A 58 17.25 -8.85 17.86
CA ARG A 58 15.82 -8.70 17.60
C ARG A 58 15.24 -7.66 18.54
N LYS A 59 14.71 -6.58 17.99
CA LYS A 59 14.04 -5.53 18.74
C LYS A 59 12.61 -5.33 18.25
N THR A 60 11.66 -5.51 19.14
CA THR A 60 10.26 -5.14 18.87
C THR A 60 10.04 -3.70 19.32
N THR A 61 9.51 -2.87 18.42
CA THR A 61 9.12 -1.49 18.71
C THR A 61 7.61 -1.36 18.55
N LYS A 62 6.94 -0.80 19.55
CA LYS A 62 5.49 -0.61 19.53
C LYS A 62 5.17 0.84 19.19
N PHE A 63 4.15 1.02 18.37
CA PHE A 63 3.63 2.33 18.04
C PHE A 63 2.13 2.37 18.28
N ALA A 64 1.63 3.52 18.68
CA ALA A 64 0.20 3.75 18.89
C ALA A 64 -0.18 5.19 18.54
N LEU A 65 -1.39 5.35 18.03
CA LEU A 65 -2.07 6.64 17.99
C LEU A 65 -2.82 6.85 19.30
N ASP A 66 -2.67 8.05 19.88
CA ASP A 66 -3.45 8.44 21.06
C ASP A 66 -3.61 9.96 21.17
N GLY A 67 -4.82 10.43 20.87
CA GLY A 67 -5.19 11.83 20.94
C GLY A 67 -4.53 12.72 19.88
N ASP A 68 -4.85 14.01 19.95
CA ASP A 68 -4.45 14.98 18.94
C ASP A 68 -3.38 15.96 19.44
N THR A 69 -2.67 16.55 18.50
CA THR A 69 -1.73 17.67 18.68
C THR A 69 -1.87 18.66 17.53
N MET A 70 -1.33 19.86 17.71
CA MET A 70 -1.31 20.90 16.68
C MET A 70 0.11 21.35 16.38
N PHE A 71 0.45 21.42 15.10
CA PHE A 71 1.70 22.00 14.60
C PHE A 71 1.39 22.96 13.46
N HIS A 72 1.93 24.18 13.51
CA HIS A 72 1.76 25.21 12.47
C HIS A 72 0.29 25.39 11.99
N GLY A 73 -0.67 25.35 12.92
CA GLY A 73 -2.09 25.53 12.63
C GLY A 73 -2.81 24.32 12.01
N LYS A 74 -2.13 23.17 11.84
CA LYS A 74 -2.71 21.91 11.37
C LYS A 74 -2.88 20.95 12.55
N THR A 75 -3.94 20.14 12.53
CA THR A 75 -4.20 19.09 13.52
C THR A 75 -3.59 17.76 13.06
N TYR A 76 -2.98 17.04 14.00
CA TYR A 76 -2.34 15.75 13.79
C TYR A 76 -2.75 14.79 14.91
N MET A 77 -2.91 13.50 14.59
CA MET A 77 -2.96 12.43 15.59
C MET A 77 -1.55 12.19 16.14
N LYS A 78 -1.40 12.05 17.46
CA LYS A 78 -0.08 11.80 18.07
C LYS A 78 0.34 10.35 17.85
N ILE A 79 1.51 10.15 17.26
CA ILE A 79 2.21 8.86 17.25
C ILE A 79 3.06 8.77 18.52
N PHE A 80 2.84 7.73 19.30
CA PHE A 80 3.73 7.31 20.39
C PHE A 80 4.56 6.12 19.93
N ARG A 81 5.85 6.13 20.26
CA ARG A 81 6.79 5.02 20.07
C ARG A 81 7.24 4.54 21.44
N ASP A 82 6.94 3.29 21.77
CA ASP A 82 7.22 2.68 23.08
C ASP A 82 6.70 3.56 24.24
N GLY A 83 5.53 4.18 24.06
CA GLY A 83 4.89 5.06 25.05
C GLY A 83 5.42 6.50 25.09
N ILE A 84 6.42 6.84 24.29
CA ILE A 84 7.00 8.20 24.22
C ILE A 84 6.47 8.89 22.96
N PHE A 85 6.04 10.15 23.09
CA PHE A 85 5.60 10.93 21.95
C PHE A 85 6.72 11.01 20.90
N TYR A 86 6.38 10.71 19.64
CA TYR A 86 7.34 10.54 18.56
C TYR A 86 7.10 11.50 17.39
N ALA A 87 5.86 11.63 16.95
CA ALA A 87 5.52 12.43 15.77
C ALA A 87 4.02 12.77 15.73
N GLY A 88 3.62 13.70 14.85
CA GLY A 88 2.22 13.93 14.47
C GLY A 88 1.90 13.28 13.13
N LEU A 89 0.81 12.52 13.03
CA LEU A 89 0.27 11.93 11.80
C LEU A 89 -0.94 12.71 11.31
N ARG A 90 -1.00 13.01 10.02
CA ARG A 90 -2.16 13.65 9.39
C ARG A 90 -2.56 12.89 8.13
N GLU A 91 -3.82 12.53 8.06
CA GLU A 91 -4.45 11.94 6.89
C GLU A 91 -5.26 13.02 6.15
N THR A 92 -5.11 13.14 4.83
CA THR A 92 -5.96 14.02 4.01
C THR A 92 -7.24 13.34 3.57
N LYS A 93 -8.19 14.11 3.03
CA LYS A 93 -9.43 13.55 2.44
C LYS A 93 -9.18 12.62 1.26
N GLU A 94 -8.05 12.80 0.58
CA GLU A 94 -7.57 11.95 -0.50
C GLU A 94 -6.70 10.78 0.00
N HIS A 95 -6.73 10.51 1.32
CA HIS A 95 -5.98 9.46 1.98
C HIS A 95 -4.45 9.56 1.83
N LYS A 96 -3.92 10.78 1.67
CA LYS A 96 -2.47 10.99 1.76
C LYS A 96 -2.07 11.07 3.22
N ILE A 97 -0.99 10.37 3.56
CA ILE A 97 -0.48 10.29 4.93
C ILE A 97 0.76 11.14 5.06
N TYR A 98 0.69 12.14 5.93
CA TYR A 98 1.78 13.03 6.27
C TYR A 98 2.22 12.80 7.72
N VAL A 99 3.51 12.95 7.98
CA VAL A 99 4.06 12.89 9.33
C VAL A 99 4.91 14.11 9.60
N TYR A 100 4.73 14.70 10.78
CA TYR A 100 5.47 15.84 11.27
C TYR A 100 6.32 15.43 12.48
N PHE A 101 7.61 15.74 12.46
CA PHE A 101 8.54 15.48 13.55
C PHE A 101 8.90 16.79 14.26
N PRO A 102 8.43 17.02 15.49
CA PRO A 102 8.61 18.30 16.18
C PRO A 102 10.06 18.57 16.60
N ASP A 103 10.85 17.52 16.81
CA ASP A 103 12.26 17.64 17.17
C ASP A 103 13.19 17.79 15.94
N ASP A 104 12.62 17.95 14.73
CA ASP A 104 13.38 18.09 13.49
C ASP A 104 13.54 19.58 13.11
N PRO A 105 14.76 20.11 13.01
CA PRO A 105 15.00 21.53 12.71
C PRO A 105 14.59 21.95 11.29
N ILE A 106 14.28 21.01 10.38
CA ILE A 106 13.88 21.28 8.98
C ILE A 106 12.35 21.10 8.84
N ALA A 107 11.60 21.42 9.90
CA ALA A 107 10.21 21.05 10.18
C ALA A 107 9.15 21.45 9.12
N ASP A 108 9.16 20.79 7.98
CA ASP A 108 7.98 20.62 7.13
C ASP A 108 7.40 19.20 7.34
N GLU A 109 6.08 19.08 7.17
CA GLU A 109 5.43 17.76 7.19
C GLU A 109 5.87 16.92 5.98
N LEU A 110 6.12 15.63 6.23
CA LEU A 110 6.70 14.73 5.24
C LEU A 110 5.63 13.79 4.69
N LEU A 111 5.46 13.75 3.36
CA LEU A 111 4.59 12.77 2.72
C LEU A 111 5.18 11.36 2.94
N THR A 112 4.46 10.54 3.71
CA THR A 112 4.84 9.16 4.03
C THR A 112 4.21 8.19 3.04
N TYR A 113 2.91 8.36 2.75
CA TYR A 113 2.19 7.51 1.81
C TYR A 113 1.20 8.30 0.95
N ASP A 114 1.16 7.93 -0.33
CA ASP A 114 0.09 8.27 -1.25
C ASP A 114 -0.52 6.95 -1.76
N PHE A 115 -1.82 6.76 -1.51
CA PHE A 115 -2.55 5.54 -1.90
C PHE A 115 -3.24 5.65 -3.26
N ASP A 116 -3.03 6.75 -4.00
CA ASP A 116 -3.44 6.87 -5.39
C ASP A 116 -2.55 6.02 -6.29
N TRP A 117 -2.83 4.72 -6.40
CA TRP A 117 -1.99 3.76 -7.10
C TRP A 117 -2.50 3.44 -8.50
N TYR A 118 -1.61 3.54 -9.49
CA TYR A 118 -1.78 3.00 -10.83
C TYR A 118 -0.45 2.45 -11.35
N LYS A 119 -0.53 1.46 -12.26
CA LYS A 119 0.66 0.83 -12.86
C LYS A 119 1.50 1.88 -13.58
N GLY A 120 2.81 1.85 -13.37
CA GLY A 120 3.77 2.81 -13.92
C GLY A 120 3.95 4.09 -13.08
N LYS A 121 3.11 4.34 -12.06
CA LYS A 121 3.36 5.44 -11.11
C LYS A 121 4.61 5.14 -10.29
N ALA A 122 5.47 6.14 -10.14
CA ALA A 122 6.55 6.08 -9.16
C ALA A 122 5.95 6.32 -7.76
N LEU A 123 6.11 5.36 -6.86
CA LEU A 123 5.87 5.59 -5.44
C LEU A 123 7.03 6.42 -4.91
N LYS A 124 6.73 7.55 -4.28
CA LYS A 124 7.72 8.49 -3.75
C LYS A 124 7.58 8.60 -2.24
N TYR A 125 8.69 8.82 -1.55
CA TYR A 125 8.70 9.34 -0.18
C TYR A 125 9.58 10.58 -0.14
N GLN A 126 9.35 11.41 0.87
CA GLN A 126 10.20 12.58 1.13
C GLN A 126 11.37 12.18 2.03
N MET A 127 12.60 12.48 1.60
CA MET A 127 13.80 12.23 2.39
C MET A 127 13.98 13.28 3.49
N ARG A 128 14.64 12.87 4.57
CA ARG A 128 14.93 13.71 5.75
C ARG A 128 16.25 14.50 5.68
N PHE A 129 17.03 14.40 4.61
CA PHE A 129 18.34 15.07 4.57
C PHE A 129 18.23 16.54 4.15
N ALA A 130 18.90 17.39 4.92
CA ALA A 130 18.76 18.84 5.10
C ALA A 130 19.25 19.73 3.95
N ASP A 131 19.55 19.16 2.80
CA ASP A 131 20.46 19.78 1.83
C ASP A 131 19.72 20.20 0.55
N TYR A 132 18.52 19.66 0.32
CA TYR A 132 17.76 19.90 -0.89
C TYR A 132 16.47 20.65 -0.56
N GLN A 133 16.50 21.96 -0.80
CA GLN A 133 15.31 22.82 -0.85
C GLN A 133 14.31 22.40 -1.94
N ASP A 134 14.69 21.45 -2.79
CA ASP A 134 13.79 20.81 -3.74
C ASP A 134 13.07 19.63 -3.07
N THR A 135 11.79 19.86 -2.81
CA THR A 135 10.71 18.96 -2.36
C THR A 135 10.49 17.70 -3.23
N ILE A 136 11.49 17.28 -4.00
CA ILE A 136 11.42 16.16 -4.93
C ILE A 136 11.52 14.87 -4.12
N GLY A 137 10.38 14.24 -3.87
CA GLY A 137 10.33 12.89 -3.33
C GLY A 137 11.11 11.92 -4.23
N TRP A 138 12.01 11.14 -3.63
CA TRP A 138 12.82 10.18 -4.34
C TRP A 138 11.96 8.95 -4.69
N PRO A 139 12.12 8.39 -5.91
CA PRO A 139 11.37 7.20 -6.28
C PRO A 139 11.83 6.02 -5.42
N TYR A 140 10.90 5.44 -4.67
CA TYR A 140 11.09 4.18 -3.95
C TYR A 140 11.05 3.00 -4.91
N CYS A 141 9.97 2.93 -5.69
CA CYS A 141 9.78 1.92 -6.72
C CYS A 141 8.83 2.45 -7.80
N VAL A 142 8.90 1.87 -9.00
CA VAL A 142 7.84 2.03 -10.00
C VAL A 142 6.83 0.90 -9.79
N ILE A 143 5.55 1.25 -9.68
CA ILE A 143 4.48 0.27 -9.45
C ILE A 143 4.34 -0.61 -10.69
N ALA A 144 4.87 -1.84 -10.60
CA ALA A 144 4.81 -2.82 -11.67
C ALA A 144 3.48 -3.61 -11.66
N LYS A 145 3.01 -3.96 -10.45
CA LYS A 145 1.82 -4.79 -10.22
C LYS A 145 0.99 -4.26 -9.07
N ILE A 146 -0.32 -4.20 -9.29
CA ILE A 146 -1.33 -3.95 -8.27
C ILE A 146 -2.21 -5.20 -8.23
N ASP A 147 -2.38 -5.75 -7.03
CA ASP A 147 -3.20 -6.93 -6.77
C ASP A 147 -4.18 -6.61 -5.62
N SER A 148 -4.91 -7.61 -5.16
CA SER A 148 -5.76 -7.53 -3.98
C SER A 148 -5.44 -8.66 -2.99
N ILE A 149 -5.59 -8.37 -1.71
CA ILE A 149 -5.42 -9.34 -0.63
C ILE A 149 -6.57 -9.21 0.36
N LYS A 150 -7.09 -10.36 0.83
CA LYS A 150 -8.05 -10.39 1.94
C LYS A 150 -7.28 -10.37 3.26
N LEU A 151 -7.58 -9.42 4.12
CA LEU A 151 -6.95 -9.26 5.44
C LEU A 151 -7.78 -9.89 6.56
N LEU A 152 -7.28 -9.82 7.80
CA LEU A 152 -7.86 -10.50 8.97
C LEU A 152 -9.22 -9.93 9.39
N ASP A 153 -9.53 -8.71 8.97
CA ASP A 153 -10.84 -8.08 9.14
C ASP A 153 -11.88 -8.55 8.10
N ASN A 154 -11.53 -9.54 7.27
CA ASN A 154 -12.31 -10.08 6.17
C ASN A 154 -12.58 -9.11 5.00
N LYS A 155 -11.88 -7.99 4.91
CA LYS A 155 -11.99 -7.06 3.78
C LYS A 155 -10.86 -7.27 2.77
N TYR A 156 -11.14 -6.90 1.52
CA TYR A 156 -10.14 -6.89 0.44
C TYR A 156 -9.48 -5.52 0.36
N TYR A 157 -8.15 -5.52 0.27
CA TYR A 157 -7.33 -4.34 0.13
C TYR A 157 -6.48 -4.45 -1.11
N LYS A 158 -6.24 -3.32 -1.81
CA LYS A 158 -5.22 -3.29 -2.85
C LYS A 158 -3.84 -3.51 -2.22
N CYS A 159 -2.98 -4.24 -2.89
CA CYS A 159 -1.60 -4.41 -2.47
C CYS A 159 -0.63 -4.28 -3.66
N LEU A 160 0.60 -3.92 -3.34
CA LEU A 160 1.70 -3.84 -4.28
C LEU A 160 2.64 -5.03 -4.07
N LYS A 161 3.06 -5.64 -5.18
CA LYS A 161 4.00 -6.75 -5.21
C LYS A 161 5.24 -6.37 -6.02
N ASP A 162 6.39 -6.85 -5.59
CA ASP A 162 7.64 -6.69 -6.33
C ASP A 162 7.72 -7.69 -7.51
N THR A 163 8.84 -7.69 -8.22
CA THR A 163 9.07 -8.59 -9.37
C THR A 163 9.14 -10.06 -8.99
N ASN A 164 9.32 -10.38 -7.70
CA ASN A 164 9.35 -11.74 -7.17
C ASN A 164 7.97 -12.16 -6.60
N GLU A 165 6.92 -11.39 -6.86
CA GLU A 165 5.57 -11.60 -6.31
C GLU A 165 5.49 -11.44 -4.78
N GLU A 166 6.53 -10.89 -4.13
CA GLU A 166 6.48 -10.56 -2.71
C GLU A 166 5.67 -9.29 -2.49
N MET A 167 4.68 -9.36 -1.59
CA MET A 167 3.91 -8.19 -1.16
C MET A 167 4.78 -7.29 -0.28
N PHE A 168 4.87 -6.01 -0.65
CA PHE A 168 5.65 -5.03 0.11
C PHE A 168 4.82 -3.86 0.65
N CYS A 169 3.63 -3.58 0.10
CA CYS A 169 2.79 -2.48 0.55
C CYS A 169 1.31 -2.84 0.42
N VAL A 170 0.50 -2.40 1.37
CA VAL A 170 -0.96 -2.64 1.41
C VAL A 170 -1.69 -1.32 1.60
N GLN A 171 -2.72 -1.09 0.78
CA GLN A 171 -3.54 0.12 0.87
C GLN A 171 -4.20 0.17 2.25
N GLY A 172 -4.19 1.34 2.90
CA GLY A 172 -4.75 1.46 4.25
C GLY A 172 -3.86 0.90 5.36
N ILE A 173 -2.66 0.43 5.03
CA ILE A 173 -1.61 0.07 5.97
C ILE A 173 -0.42 0.93 5.60
N GLY A 174 0.27 0.61 4.50
CA GLY A 174 1.55 1.21 4.13
C GLY A 174 2.57 0.14 3.80
N ASP A 175 3.85 0.51 3.86
CA ASP A 175 4.98 -0.37 3.57
C ASP A 175 5.19 -1.38 4.71
N LEU A 176 5.30 -2.66 4.36
CA LEU A 176 5.43 -3.76 5.32
C LEU A 176 6.88 -3.96 5.80
N LYS A 177 7.87 -3.38 5.12
CA LYS A 177 9.30 -3.44 5.47
C LYS A 177 9.71 -2.15 6.20
N ASP A 178 9.12 -1.00 5.90
CA ASP A 178 9.52 0.29 6.49
C ASP A 178 8.36 1.20 6.94
N PHE A 179 7.31 0.60 7.50
CA PHE A 179 6.14 1.28 8.05
C PHE A 179 6.51 2.50 8.93
N PHE A 180 6.18 3.71 8.44
CA PHE A 180 6.43 5.00 9.10
C PHE A 180 7.88 5.43 9.37
N HIS A 181 8.89 4.80 8.75
CA HIS A 181 10.25 5.28 8.95
C HIS A 181 10.74 6.17 7.81
N ILE A 182 10.82 7.47 8.08
CA ILE A 182 11.12 8.53 7.09
C ILE A 182 12.62 8.80 6.91
N ASN A 183 13.46 8.23 7.77
CA ASN A 183 14.85 7.97 7.38
C ASN A 183 14.82 6.61 6.68
N VAL A 184 15.29 6.42 5.45
CA VAL A 184 16.43 5.53 5.17
C VAL A 184 16.41 5.25 3.65
N LEU A 185 17.10 6.07 2.87
CA LEU A 185 17.83 5.54 1.69
C LEU A 185 19.16 4.91 2.06
N CYS A 186 19.57 5.05 3.31
CA CYS A 186 20.73 4.36 3.82
C CYS A 186 20.18 3.31 4.75
N TYR A 187 20.09 2.03 4.32
CA TYR A 187 20.04 0.90 5.25
C TYR A 187 20.78 1.36 6.51
N PRO A 188 20.12 1.42 7.68
CA PRO A 188 20.73 2.06 8.84
C PRO A 188 22.15 1.51 8.94
N LYS A 189 23.17 2.36 9.12
CA LYS A 189 24.57 2.00 8.82
C LYS A 189 25.03 0.70 9.51
N ASN A 190 24.32 0.28 10.54
CA ASN A 190 24.48 -0.96 11.27
C ASN A 190 23.90 -2.22 10.57
N GLY A 191 23.17 -2.11 9.47
CA GLY A 191 22.54 -3.19 8.74
C GLY A 191 21.10 -3.52 9.15
N ASP A 192 20.50 -2.81 10.13
CA ASP A 192 19.18 -3.17 10.64
C ASP A 192 18.11 -3.20 9.53
N GLN A 193 17.27 -4.23 9.59
CA GLN A 193 16.11 -4.43 8.73
C GLN A 193 14.85 -4.38 9.57
N ARG A 194 13.78 -3.82 9.02
CA ARG A 194 12.50 -3.73 9.71
C ARG A 194 11.42 -4.51 9.00
N THR A 195 10.41 -4.87 9.76
CA THR A 195 9.24 -5.57 9.25
C THR A 195 8.05 -5.29 10.16
N LEU A 196 6.93 -4.90 9.55
CA LEU A 196 5.64 -4.83 10.21
C LEU A 196 5.23 -6.24 10.64
N LEU A 197 5.09 -6.43 11.95
CA LEU A 197 4.61 -7.68 12.52
C LEU A 197 3.09 -7.69 12.61
N ARG A 198 2.50 -6.62 13.16
CA ARG A 198 1.06 -6.54 13.40
C ARG A 198 0.57 -5.11 13.19
N PHE A 199 -0.62 -4.97 12.63
CA PHE A 199 -1.33 -3.70 12.50
C PHE A 199 -2.76 -3.84 12.98
N TYR A 200 -3.16 -2.93 13.87
CA TYR A 200 -4.47 -2.88 14.48
C TYR A 200 -5.17 -1.56 14.15
N LYS A 201 -6.48 -1.64 13.94
CA LYS A 201 -7.36 -0.48 13.84
C LYS A 201 -8.32 -0.52 15.02
N GLY A 202 -8.09 0.34 16.00
CA GLY A 202 -8.66 0.18 17.34
C GLY A 202 -8.25 -1.18 17.93
N GLU A 203 -9.22 -1.97 18.36
CA GLU A 203 -8.99 -3.32 18.90
C GLU A 203 -8.91 -4.41 17.82
N GLN A 204 -9.25 -4.10 16.57
CA GLN A 204 -9.31 -5.08 15.49
C GLN A 204 -7.92 -5.29 14.87
N LEU A 205 -7.41 -6.53 14.94
CA LEU A 205 -6.21 -6.94 14.19
C LEU A 205 -6.54 -7.01 12.69
N ILE A 206 -5.87 -6.17 11.89
CA ILE A 206 -6.06 -6.10 10.44
C ILE A 206 -5.02 -6.94 9.71
N TYR A 207 -3.76 -6.85 10.13
CA TYR A 207 -2.65 -7.54 9.48
C TYR A 207 -1.74 -8.19 10.52
N SER A 208 -1.30 -9.42 10.23
CA SER A 208 -0.23 -10.11 10.94
C SER A 208 0.73 -10.70 9.92
N ASN A 209 2.03 -10.55 10.15
CA ASN A 209 3.04 -11.02 9.22
C ASN A 209 3.10 -12.56 9.22
N PRO A 210 2.86 -13.23 8.09
CA PRO A 210 2.84 -14.70 8.04
C PRO A 210 4.23 -15.33 8.22
N LYS A 211 5.32 -14.59 8.00
CA LYS A 211 6.68 -15.08 8.24
C LYS A 211 7.02 -15.16 9.74
N TYR A 212 6.21 -14.53 10.59
CA TYR A 212 6.42 -14.41 12.04
C TYR A 212 5.12 -14.77 12.77
N THR A 213 4.67 -16.01 12.60
CA THR A 213 3.61 -16.61 13.41
C THR A 213 4.22 -17.21 14.68
N GLU A 214 3.73 -16.78 15.84
CA GLU A 214 3.98 -17.45 17.13
C GLU A 214 3.28 -18.81 17.19
#